data_AF-A0A315XIT5-F1
#
_entry.id   AF-A0A315XIT5-F1
#
_cell.length_a   1.000
_cell.length_b   1.000
_cell.length_c   1.000
_cell.angle_alpha   90.00
_cell.angle_beta   90.00
_cell.angle_gamma   90.00
#
_symmetry.space_group_name_H-M   'P 1'
#
loop_
_entity.id
_entity.type
_entity.pdbx_description
1 polymer ?
#
loop_
_entity_poly.entity_id
_entity_poly.type
_entity_poly.pdbx_seq_one_letter_code
_entity_poly.pdbx_strand_id
1 'polypeptide(L)'
;MFADALWRRSRLTWGELLQAPRQGLGFEKIPRSRISVPIPQTITEDVQHFLVFRAGDETRLIGFRSADVLHIVWFDTKLDVYAH
;
A
#
# COMPACT_ATOMS: atom_id res chain seq x y z
N MET A 1 11.06 -10.03 5.96
CA MET A 1 11.75 -9.58 4.73
C MET A 1 10.69 -9.16 3.71
N PHE A 2 10.92 -8.08 2.96
CA PHE A 2 9.94 -7.50 2.02
C PHE A 2 9.26 -8.53 1.09
N ALA A 3 10.05 -9.37 0.41
CA ALA A 3 9.53 -10.34 -0.56
C ALA A 3 8.60 -11.39 0.08
N ASP A 4 8.88 -11.79 1.33
CA ASP A 4 8.01 -12.69 2.09
C ASP A 4 6.65 -12.05 2.37
N ALA A 5 6.63 -10.78 2.77
CA ALA A 5 5.40 -10.05 3.04
C ALA A 5 4.52 -9.87 1.80
N LEU A 6 5.12 -9.73 0.61
CA LEU A 6 4.40 -9.67 -0.66
C LEU A 6 3.89 -11.05 -1.10
N TRP A 7 4.74 -12.07 -1.01
CA TRP A 7 4.39 -13.46 -1.35
C TRP A 7 3.28 -14.03 -0.46
N ARG A 8 3.25 -13.68 0.83
CA ARG A 8 2.15 -14.06 1.73
C ARG A 8 0.84 -13.40 1.32
N ARG A 9 0.88 -12.14 0.86
CA ARG A 9 -0.31 -11.41 0.39
C ARG A 9 -0.81 -11.87 -0.96
N SER A 10 0.05 -12.32 -1.86
CA SER A 10 -0.37 -12.86 -3.16
C SER A 10 -1.18 -14.16 -3.04
N ARG A 11 -1.19 -14.79 -1.86
CA ARG A 11 -1.98 -15.98 -1.53
C ARG A 11 -3.33 -15.66 -0.88
N LEU A 12 -3.62 -14.38 -0.65
CA LEU A 12 -4.86 -13.93 -0.03
C LEU A 12 -5.76 -13.28 -1.08
N THR A 13 -7.05 -13.56 -0.99
CA THR A 13 -8.08 -12.80 -1.69
C THR A 13 -8.17 -11.38 -1.15
N TRP A 14 -8.79 -10.48 -1.92
CA TRP A 14 -9.08 -9.13 -1.44
C TRP A 14 -9.96 -9.10 -0.18
N GLY A 15 -10.90 -10.03 -0.06
CA GLY A 15 -11.72 -10.19 1.14
C GLY A 15 -10.88 -10.53 2.36
N GLU A 16 -9.95 -11.47 2.22
CA GLU A 16 -9.03 -11.84 3.30
C GLU A 16 -8.06 -10.71 3.65
N LEU A 17 -7.53 -9.98 2.66
CA LEU A 17 -6.68 -8.81 2.90
C LEU A 17 -7.39 -7.69 3.65
N LEU A 18 -8.69 -7.49 3.39
CA LEU A 18 -9.52 -6.50 4.09
C LEU A 18 -9.77 -6.89 5.55
N GLN A 19 -9.86 -8.18 5.85
CA GLN A 19 -10.06 -8.69 7.20
C GLN A 19 -8.75 -8.90 7.97
N ALA A 20 -7.62 -8.93 7.26
CA ALA A 20 -6.31 -9.14 7.88
C ALA A 20 -5.93 -7.95 8.81
N PRO A 21 -5.26 -8.21 9.94
CA PRO A 21 -4.80 -7.15 10.83
C PRO A 21 -3.85 -6.16 10.14
N ARG A 22 -4.02 -4.86 10.39
CA ARG A 22 -3.17 -3.79 9.82
C ARG A 22 -1.69 -3.95 10.14
N GLN A 23 -1.38 -4.42 11.35
CA GLN A 23 -0.01 -4.70 11.80
C GLN A 23 0.56 -6.01 11.23
N GLY A 24 -0.28 -6.84 10.60
CA GLY A 24 0.11 -8.09 9.94
C GLY A 24 0.08 -7.95 8.42
N LEU A 25 -0.76 -8.76 7.76
CA LEU A 25 -0.87 -8.81 6.30
C LEU A 25 -1.91 -7.83 5.73
N GLY A 26 -2.67 -7.15 6.57
CA GLY A 26 -3.64 -6.14 6.14
C GLY A 26 -2.98 -4.86 5.66
N PHE A 27 -3.82 -3.83 5.50
CA PHE A 27 -3.42 -2.51 5.07
C PHE A 27 -4.22 -1.41 5.76
N GLU A 28 -3.69 -0.20 5.71
CA GLU A 28 -4.45 1.02 5.98
C GLU A 28 -4.76 1.76 4.67
N LYS A 29 -5.79 2.59 4.69
CA LYS A 29 -6.14 3.47 3.58
C LYS A 29 -5.71 4.89 3.93
N ILE A 30 -4.93 5.51 3.06
CA ILE A 30 -4.55 6.91 3.17
C ILE A 30 -5.19 7.69 2.01
N PRO A 31 -5.80 8.86 2.26
CA PRO A 31 -6.33 9.70 1.20
C PRO A 31 -5.18 10.25 0.33
N ARG A 32 -5.43 10.44 -0.96
CA ARG A 32 -4.48 11.01 -1.93
C ARG A 32 -3.87 12.32 -1.44
N SER A 33 -4.65 13.15 -0.76
CA SER A 33 -4.24 14.44 -0.20
C SER A 33 -3.18 14.34 0.91
N ARG A 34 -2.95 13.16 1.48
CA ARG A 34 -1.89 12.93 2.49
C ARG A 34 -0.56 12.48 1.90
N ILE A 35 -0.48 12.23 0.60
CA ILE A 35 0.80 11.93 -0.05
C ILE A 35 1.62 13.22 -0.13
N SER A 36 2.81 13.20 0.45
CA SER A 36 3.71 14.35 0.54
C SER A 36 4.76 14.39 -0.58
N VAL A 37 4.84 13.33 -1.39
CA VAL A 37 5.75 13.21 -2.52
C VAL A 37 5.02 13.34 -3.86
N PRO A 38 5.72 13.64 -4.98
CA PRO A 38 5.09 13.69 -6.28
C PRO A 38 4.40 12.36 -6.65
N ILE A 39 3.12 12.45 -7.01
CA ILE A 39 2.36 11.32 -7.52
C ILE A 39 2.64 11.18 -9.03
N PRO A 40 3.04 10.00 -9.53
CA PRO A 40 3.24 9.79 -10.95
C PRO A 40 2.00 10.21 -11.77
N GLN A 41 2.22 10.93 -12.87
CA GLN A 41 1.15 11.46 -13.72
C GLN A 41 0.24 10.37 -14.32
N THR A 42 0.73 9.14 -14.40
CA THR A 42 -0.03 7.97 -14.84
C THR A 42 -1.15 7.58 -13.87
N ILE A 43 -1.10 8.05 -12.61
CA ILE A 43 -2.12 7.80 -11.60
C ILE A 43 -3.11 8.95 -11.60
N THR A 44 -4.23 8.71 -12.27
CA THR A 44 -5.35 9.63 -12.44
C THR A 44 -6.03 10.00 -11.11
N GLU A 45 -6.79 11.09 -11.14
CA GLU A 45 -7.41 11.70 -9.95
C GLU A 45 -8.57 10.87 -9.37
N ASP A 46 -9.11 9.90 -10.11
CA ASP A 46 -10.09 8.93 -9.59
C ASP A 46 -9.51 8.04 -8.49
N VAL A 47 -8.18 7.89 -8.44
CA VAL A 47 -7.49 7.25 -7.32
C VAL A 47 -7.45 8.19 -6.11
N GLN A 48 -8.54 8.17 -5.35
CA GLN A 48 -8.75 9.00 -4.16
C GLN A 48 -8.00 8.51 -2.92
N HIS A 49 -7.61 7.24 -2.89
CA HIS A 49 -6.95 6.63 -1.74
C HIS A 49 -5.85 5.65 -2.17
N PHE A 50 -4.80 5.57 -1.38
CA PHE A 50 -3.76 4.56 -1.48
C PHE A 50 -3.88 3.56 -0.33
N LEU A 51 -3.48 2.33 -0.60
CA LEU A 51 -3.37 1.23 0.33
C LEU A 51 -1.92 1.15 0.81
N VAL A 52 -1.73 1.11 2.12
CA VAL A 52 -0.41 1.02 2.73
C VAL A 52 -0.27 -0.31 3.45
N PHE A 53 0.72 -1.10 3.03
CA PHE A 53 1.04 -2.40 3.58
C PHE A 53 2.38 -2.35 4.31
N ARG A 54 2.44 -2.89 5.52
CA ARG A 54 3.72 -3.09 6.22
C ARG A 54 4.49 -4.24 5.57
N ALA A 55 5.78 -4.03 5.29
CA ALA A 55 6.70 -5.04 4.76
C ALA A 55 7.96 -5.24 5.62
N GLY A 56 7.97 -4.62 6.80
CA GLY A 56 9.02 -4.59 7.81
C GLY A 56 8.68 -3.50 8.83
N ASP A 57 9.54 -3.29 9.83
CA ASP A 57 9.31 -2.30 10.88
C ASP A 57 9.25 -0.88 10.29
N GLU A 58 10.21 -0.55 9.42
CA GLU A 58 10.37 0.77 8.78
C GLU A 58 10.11 0.74 7.28
N THR A 59 9.40 -0.27 6.78
CA THR A 59 9.09 -0.37 5.34
C THR A 59 7.60 -0.41 5.10
N ARG A 60 7.13 0.46 4.22
CA ARG A 60 5.77 0.43 3.68
C ARG A 60 5.78 0.20 2.17
N LEU A 61 4.79 -0.56 1.71
CA LEU A 61 4.44 -0.66 0.30
C LEU A 61 3.16 0.14 0.11
N ILE A 62 3.22 1.12 -0.77
CA ILE A 62 2.11 2.05 -0.98
C ILE A 62 1.67 1.92 -2.42
N GLY A 63 0.38 1.71 -2.62
CA GLY A 63 -0.18 1.45 -3.92
C GLY A 63 -1.67 1.69 -3.99
N PHE A 64 -2.30 1.35 -5.09
CA PHE A 64 -3.74 1.42 -5.24
C PHE A 64 -4.27 0.16 -5.91
N ARG A 65 -5.56 -0.13 -5.67
CA ARG A 65 -6.23 -1.26 -6.29
C ARG A 65 -6.98 -0.76 -7.52
N SER A 66 -6.77 -1.41 -8.66
CA SER A 66 -7.59 -1.25 -9.86
C SER A 66 -8.13 -2.61 -10.27
N ALA A 67 -9.46 -2.75 -10.28
CA ALA A 67 -10.13 -4.06 -10.39
C ALA A 67 -9.51 -5.06 -9.40
N ASP A 68 -8.87 -6.13 -9.87
CA ASP A 68 -8.24 -7.14 -9.02
C ASP A 68 -6.72 -7.03 -8.92
N VAL A 69 -6.15 -5.97 -9.48
CA VAL A 69 -4.70 -5.74 -9.49
C VAL A 69 -4.32 -4.72 -8.40
N LEU A 70 -3.30 -5.07 -7.62
CA LEU A 70 -2.63 -4.15 -6.71
C LEU A 70 -1.44 -3.51 -7.43
N HIS A 71 -1.54 -2.22 -7.74
CA HIS A 71 -0.46 -1.44 -8.33
C HIS A 71 0.38 -0.83 -7.21
N ILE A 72 1.60 -1.33 -7.00
CA ILE A 72 2.55 -0.73 -6.07
C ILE A 72 3.24 0.47 -6.75
N VAL A 73 3.26 1.61 -6.06
CA VAL A 73 3.78 2.87 -6.57
C VAL A 73 5.05 3.26 -5.82
N TRP A 74 5.05 3.11 -4.49
CA TRP A 74 6.20 3.46 -3.65
C TRP A 74 6.63 2.32 -2.74
N PHE A 75 7.94 2.24 -2.57
CA PHE A 75 8.61 1.52 -1.50
C PHE A 75 9.13 2.56 -0.50
N ASP A 76 8.36 2.78 0.56
CA ASP A 76 8.70 3.79 1.55
C ASP A 76 9.56 3.15 2.65
N THR A 77 10.88 3.26 2.48
CA THR A 77 11.89 2.80 3.45
C THR A 77 12.40 3.93 4.36
N LYS A 78 11.98 5.17 4.10
CA LYS A 78 12.42 6.37 4.84
C LYS A 78 11.30 6.99 5.68
N LEU A 79 10.09 6.46 5.52
CA LEU A 79 8.87 6.93 6.17
C LEU A 79 8.54 8.38 5.79
N ASP A 80 8.75 8.74 4.52
CA ASP A 80 8.61 10.11 4.00
C ASP A 80 7.55 10.29 2.90
N VAL A 81 6.86 9.22 2.49
CA VAL A 81 5.79 9.31 1.47
C VAL A 81 4.52 9.99 2.01
N TYR A 82 4.24 9.82 3.30
CA TYR A 82 3.12 10.43 4.03
C TYR A 82 3.48 10.55 5.51
N ALA A 83 2.70 11.31 6.28
CA ALA A 83 2.85 11.36 7.75
C ALA A 83 2.31 10.08 8.40
N HIS A 84 3.19 9.33 9.08
CA HIS A 84 2.92 8.03 9.73
C HIS A 84 2.18 8.13 11.06
#